data_AF-A0A2H0Q6V0-F1
#
_entry.id   AF-A0A2H0Q6V0-F1
#
_cell.length_a   1.000
_cell.length_b   1.000
_cell.length_c   1.000
_cell.angle_alpha   90.00
_cell.angle_beta   90.00
_cell.angle_gamma   90.00
#
_symmetry.space_group_name_H-M   'P 1'
#
loop_
_entity.id
_entity.type
_entity.pdbx_description
1 polymer ?
#
loop_
_entity_poly.entity_id
_entity_poly.type
_entity_poly.pdbx_seq_one_letter_code
_entity_poly.pdbx_strand_id
1 'polypeptide(L)'
;MKILEKVSFLFIFAIIFAGSWLSHNKTEIYSTWFAGPHGVLEWLTLAGILSAIIANFYRASILAPFRKTTFLVGLYVAAGIMTVFGALEGFRRWGIVDDFMPGWFVAFLFFLYLVVLPLCYLKFPKVKKRVDNWGIPLPRFYHVVFYLILIITHYSTNALDQRPEQLQFGASWLFFMIMMEPLNRVIFSRTTIER
;
A
#
# COMPACT_ATOMS: atom_id res chain seq x y z
N MET A 1 -9.44 -14.47 7.18
CA MET A 1 -8.31 -14.12 6.31
C MET A 1 -7.93 -15.34 5.50
N LYS A 2 -7.73 -15.18 4.18
CA LYS A 2 -7.28 -16.28 3.32
C LYS A 2 -5.84 -16.67 3.70
N ILE A 3 -5.42 -17.88 3.36
CA ILE A 3 -4.07 -18.35 3.72
C ILE A 3 -2.96 -17.47 3.13
N LEU A 4 -3.11 -17.08 1.86
CA LEU A 4 -2.18 -16.18 1.17
C LEU A 4 -1.97 -14.87 1.93
N GLU A 5 -3.05 -14.27 2.42
CA GLU A 5 -3.02 -13.02 3.16
C GLU A 5 -2.24 -13.16 4.48
N LYS A 6 -2.48 -14.24 5.24
CA LYS A 6 -1.73 -14.53 6.47
C LYS A 6 -0.23 -14.70 6.19
N VAL A 7 0.10 -15.41 5.12
CA VAL A 7 1.49 -15.61 4.69
C VAL A 7 2.13 -14.28 4.28
N SER A 8 1.43 -13.43 3.53
CA SER A 8 1.91 -12.10 3.17
C SER A 8 2.17 -11.23 4.41
N PHE A 9 1.25 -11.18 5.37
CA PHE A 9 1.45 -10.43 6.62
C PHE A 9 2.67 -10.95 7.39
N LEU A 10 2.80 -12.27 7.54
CA LEU A 10 3.94 -12.88 8.22
C LEU A 10 5.26 -12.53 7.55
N PHE A 11 5.31 -12.63 6.22
CA PHE A 11 6.47 -12.25 5.42
C PHE A 11 6.86 -10.79 5.64
N ILE A 12 5.90 -9.87 5.55
CA ILE A 12 6.16 -8.44 5.71
C ILE A 12 6.65 -8.15 7.13
N PHE A 13 5.98 -8.70 8.15
CA PHE A 13 6.41 -8.54 9.55
C PHE A 13 7.81 -9.09 9.79
N ALA A 14 8.15 -10.26 9.24
CA ALA A 14 9.48 -10.83 9.38
C ALA A 14 10.56 -9.87 8.85
N ILE A 15 10.33 -9.23 7.71
CA ILE A 15 11.26 -8.26 7.12
C ILE A 15 11.36 -7.00 7.98
N ILE A 16 10.24 -6.45 8.46
CA ILE A 16 10.25 -5.24 9.29
C ILE A 16 10.95 -5.49 10.62
N PHE A 17 10.65 -6.60 11.29
CA PHE A 17 11.30 -6.97 12.55
C PHE A 17 12.78 -7.25 12.35
N ALA A 18 13.16 -7.95 11.27
CA ALA A 18 14.57 -8.14 10.92
C ALA A 18 15.27 -6.81 10.68
N GLY A 19 14.63 -5.88 9.97
CA GLY A 19 15.16 -4.53 9.75
C GLY A 19 15.31 -3.73 11.05
N SER A 20 14.29 -3.74 11.91
CA SER A 20 14.36 -3.07 13.22
C SER A 20 15.49 -3.66 14.05
N TRP A 21 15.62 -4.98 14.13
CA TRP A 21 16.72 -5.66 14.82
C TRP A 21 18.11 -5.31 14.22
N LEU A 22 18.24 -5.34 12.89
CA LEU A 22 19.48 -4.95 12.19
C LEU A 22 19.86 -3.50 12.49
N SER A 23 18.90 -2.59 12.52
CA SER A 23 19.16 -1.17 12.80
C SER A 23 19.74 -0.91 14.19
N HIS A 24 19.46 -1.78 15.16
CA HIS A 24 19.99 -1.66 16.52
C HIS A 24 21.36 -2.34 16.68
N ASN A 25 21.56 -3.49 16.03
CA ASN A 25 22.74 -4.33 16.27
C ASN A 25 23.85 -4.11 15.25
N LYS A 26 23.50 -3.75 14.01
CA LYS A 26 24.42 -3.67 12.85
C LYS A 26 23.99 -2.55 11.91
N THR A 27 24.09 -1.31 12.40
CA THR A 27 23.64 -0.10 11.69
C THR A 27 24.22 0.03 10.29
N GLU A 28 25.51 -0.32 10.10
CA GLU A 28 26.18 -0.27 8.80
C GLU A 28 25.55 -1.23 7.77
N ILE A 29 25.25 -2.47 8.16
CA ILE A 29 24.56 -3.44 7.28
C ILE A 29 23.15 -2.95 6.97
N TYR A 30 22.48 -2.36 7.97
CA TYR A 30 21.15 -1.79 7.78
C TYR A 30 21.17 -0.65 6.77
N SER A 31 22.07 0.32 6.90
CA SER A 31 22.10 1.53 6.08
C SER A 31 22.67 1.33 4.68
N THR A 32 23.45 0.27 4.44
CA THR A 32 24.07 0.01 3.14
C THR A 32 23.30 -1.04 2.34
N TRP A 33 23.07 -2.22 2.91
CA TRP A 33 22.53 -3.36 2.18
C TRP A 33 21.02 -3.53 2.34
N PHE A 34 20.49 -3.26 3.54
CA PHE A 34 19.08 -3.52 3.83
C PHE A 34 18.17 -2.37 3.40
N ALA A 35 18.41 -1.17 3.93
CA ALA A 35 17.65 0.06 3.71
C ALA A 35 18.48 1.15 2.98
N GLY A 36 19.65 0.79 2.47
CA GLY A 36 20.46 1.72 1.68
C GLY A 36 19.95 1.90 0.26
N PRO A 37 20.60 2.79 -0.52
CA PRO A 37 20.35 2.91 -1.95
C PRO A 37 20.54 1.55 -2.65
N HIS A 38 19.55 1.13 -3.41
CA HIS A 38 19.46 -0.19 -4.06
C HIS A 38 19.47 -1.38 -3.09
N GLY A 39 19.18 -1.13 -1.81
CA GLY A 39 19.09 -2.15 -0.78
C GLY A 39 17.87 -3.05 -0.93
N VAL A 40 17.80 -4.08 -0.09
CA VAL A 40 16.73 -5.09 -0.11
C VAL A 40 15.33 -4.47 -0.01
N LEU A 41 15.13 -3.48 0.88
CA LEU A 41 13.83 -2.84 1.05
C LEU A 41 13.36 -2.07 -0.18
N GLU A 42 14.27 -1.49 -0.96
CA GLU A 42 13.95 -0.77 -2.19
C GLU A 42 13.31 -1.71 -3.22
N TRP A 43 14.00 -2.82 -3.52
CA TRP A 43 13.52 -3.83 -4.46
C TRP A 43 12.20 -4.44 -4.02
N LEU A 44 12.04 -4.67 -2.72
CA LEU A 44 10.80 -5.19 -2.18
C LEU A 44 9.66 -4.16 -2.21
N THR A 45 9.95 -2.88 -2.05
CA THR A 45 8.97 -1.80 -2.20
C THR A 45 8.51 -1.72 -3.66
N LEU A 46 9.45 -1.74 -4.60
CA LEU A 46 9.16 -1.77 -6.02
C LEU A 46 8.28 -2.99 -6.39
N ALA A 47 8.61 -4.17 -5.86
CA ALA A 47 7.82 -5.38 -6.05
C ALA A 47 6.40 -5.24 -5.49
N GLY A 48 6.23 -4.60 -4.32
CA GLY A 48 4.93 -4.31 -3.72
C GLY A 48 4.07 -3.39 -4.60
N ILE A 49 4.67 -2.29 -5.08
CA ILE A 49 4.01 -1.34 -5.99
C ILE A 49 3.61 -2.02 -7.31
N LEU A 50 4.54 -2.76 -7.93
CA LEU A 50 4.28 -3.48 -9.17
C LEU A 50 3.16 -4.51 -9.00
N SER A 51 3.15 -5.23 -7.87
CA SER A 51 2.08 -6.18 -7.54
C SER A 51 0.73 -5.48 -7.41
N ALA A 52 0.67 -4.30 -6.80
CA ALA A 52 -0.56 -3.50 -6.71
C ALA A 52 -1.03 -2.99 -8.09
N ILE A 53 -0.12 -2.58 -8.96
CA ILE A 53 -0.41 -2.17 -10.34
C ILE A 53 -0.99 -3.34 -11.12
N ILE A 54 -0.31 -4.50 -11.12
CA ILE A 54 -0.76 -5.72 -11.78
C ILE A 54 -2.15 -6.14 -11.26
N ALA A 55 -2.37 -6.08 -9.94
CA ALA A 55 -3.67 -6.41 -9.35
C ALA A 55 -4.80 -5.49 -9.84
N ASN A 56 -4.54 -4.19 -10.03
CA ASN A 56 -5.52 -3.26 -10.59
C ASN A 56 -5.84 -3.59 -12.06
N PHE A 57 -4.82 -3.80 -12.89
CA PHE A 57 -5.02 -4.17 -14.30
C PHE A 57 -5.76 -5.50 -14.45
N TYR A 58 -5.31 -6.53 -13.73
CA TYR A 58 -5.94 -7.85 -13.73
C TYR A 58 -7.43 -7.76 -13.36
N ARG A 59 -7.76 -6.98 -12.33
CA ARG A 59 -9.15 -6.76 -11.91
C ARG A 59 -9.95 -5.99 -12.95
N ALA A 60 -9.38 -4.95 -13.53
CA ALA A 60 -10.06 -4.19 -14.57
C ALA A 60 -10.39 -5.08 -15.77
N SER A 61 -9.44 -5.91 -16.24
CA SER A 61 -9.67 -6.86 -17.33
C SER A 61 -10.76 -7.88 -17.02
N ILE A 62 -10.77 -8.42 -15.80
CA ILE A 62 -11.76 -9.42 -15.39
C ILE A 62 -13.16 -8.84 -15.19
N LEU A 63 -13.25 -7.64 -14.65
CA LEU A 63 -14.52 -7.01 -14.30
C LEU A 63 -15.08 -6.14 -15.43
N ALA A 64 -14.32 -5.90 -16.50
CA ALA A 64 -14.73 -5.09 -17.64
C ALA A 64 -16.09 -5.50 -18.23
N PRO A 65 -16.42 -6.80 -18.40
CA PRO A 65 -17.73 -7.20 -18.94
C PRO A 65 -18.91 -6.93 -18.00
N PHE A 66 -18.65 -6.77 -16.69
CA PHE A 66 -19.68 -6.82 -15.65
C PHE A 66 -19.87 -5.48 -14.91
N ARG A 67 -18.94 -4.54 -15.07
CA ARG A 67 -18.91 -3.27 -14.31
C ARG A 67 -18.96 -2.06 -15.24
N LYS A 68 -19.49 -0.96 -14.72
CA LYS A 68 -19.58 0.32 -15.45
C LYS A 68 -18.19 0.86 -15.76
N THR A 69 -18.08 1.63 -16.84
CA THR A 69 -16.82 2.26 -17.26
C THR A 69 -16.18 3.11 -16.15
N THR A 70 -16.98 3.80 -15.33
CA THR A 70 -16.46 4.59 -14.19
C THR A 70 -15.67 3.76 -13.18
N PHE A 71 -16.09 2.51 -12.96
CA PHE A 71 -15.42 1.58 -12.05
C PHE A 71 -14.06 1.17 -12.60
N LEU A 72 -14.02 0.88 -13.90
CA LEU A 72 -12.78 0.51 -14.60
C LEU A 72 -11.81 1.68 -14.66
N VAL A 73 -12.32 2.89 -14.96
CA VAL A 73 -11.53 4.13 -14.91
C VAL A 73 -10.93 4.31 -13.52
N GLY A 74 -11.68 4.09 -12.45
CA GLY A 74 -11.14 4.19 -11.09
C GLY A 74 -10.01 3.19 -10.80
N LEU A 75 -10.11 1.95 -11.29
CA LEU A 75 -9.01 0.97 -11.20
C LEU A 75 -7.77 1.40 -11.99
N TYR A 76 -7.94 1.92 -13.21
CA TYR A 76 -6.82 2.42 -14.01
C TYR A 76 -6.19 3.68 -13.41
N VAL A 77 -7.00 4.57 -12.84
CA VAL A 77 -6.50 5.75 -12.11
C VAL A 77 -5.70 5.31 -10.89
N ALA A 78 -6.18 4.34 -10.11
CA ALA A 78 -5.43 3.80 -8.99
C ALA A 78 -4.09 3.18 -9.43
N ALA A 79 -4.09 2.40 -10.52
CA ALA A 79 -2.86 1.87 -11.12
C ALA A 79 -1.91 2.99 -11.56
N GLY A 80 -2.43 4.01 -12.24
CA GLY A 80 -1.67 5.17 -12.70
C GLY A 80 -1.01 5.94 -11.56
N ILE A 81 -1.76 6.21 -10.47
CA ILE A 81 -1.21 6.85 -9.27
C ILE A 81 -0.06 6.03 -8.69
N MET A 82 -0.21 4.71 -8.60
CA MET A 82 0.85 3.83 -8.10
C MET A 82 2.08 3.82 -9.02
N THR A 83 1.89 3.86 -10.34
CA THR A 83 2.99 3.98 -11.31
C THR A 83 3.74 5.30 -11.14
N VAL A 84 3.02 6.42 -11.02
CA VAL A 84 3.65 7.72 -10.79
C VAL A 84 4.42 7.73 -9.47
N PHE A 85 3.83 7.20 -8.41
CA PHE A 85 4.50 7.12 -7.11
C PHE A 85 5.79 6.27 -7.17
N GLY A 86 5.73 5.09 -7.79
CA GLY A 86 6.92 4.25 -7.97
C GLY A 86 8.00 4.90 -8.84
N ALA A 87 7.62 5.60 -9.91
CA ALA A 87 8.56 6.32 -10.76
C ALA A 87 9.20 7.52 -10.05
N LEU A 88 8.40 8.31 -9.32
CA LEU A 88 8.90 9.43 -8.54
C LEU A 88 9.87 8.97 -7.45
N GLU A 89 9.56 7.86 -6.77
CA GLU A 89 10.46 7.29 -5.76
C GLU A 89 11.78 6.82 -6.39
N GLY A 90 11.74 6.20 -7.58
CA GLY A 90 12.95 5.84 -8.33
C GLY A 90 13.78 7.06 -8.74
N PHE A 91 13.14 8.11 -9.27
CA PHE A 91 13.84 9.33 -9.68
C PHE A 91 14.43 10.12 -8.51
N ARG A 92 13.74 10.13 -7.36
CA ARG A 92 14.25 10.72 -6.12
C ARG A 92 15.56 10.07 -5.70
N ARG A 93 15.63 8.74 -5.77
CA ARG A 93 16.83 7.97 -5.40
C ARG A 93 18.01 8.18 -6.35
N TRP A 94 17.74 8.50 -7.62
CA TRP A 94 18.77 8.87 -8.58
C TRP A 94 19.17 10.36 -8.50
N GLY A 95 18.62 11.10 -7.54
CA GLY A 95 18.89 12.54 -7.37
C GLY A 95 18.35 13.40 -8.50
N ILE A 96 17.38 12.89 -9.27
CA ILE A 96 16.78 13.61 -10.41
C ILE A 96 15.68 14.55 -9.93
N VAL A 97 14.98 14.20 -8.85
CA VAL A 97 13.85 14.95 -8.30
C VAL A 97 14.00 15.04 -6.79
N ASP A 98 13.78 16.24 -6.22
CA ASP A 98 13.70 16.43 -4.77
C ASP A 98 12.40 15.84 -4.19
N ASP A 99 12.24 15.93 -2.87
CA ASP A 99 11.02 15.50 -2.17
C ASP A 99 9.78 16.22 -2.71
N PHE A 100 9.05 15.56 -3.61
CA PHE A 100 7.83 16.09 -4.22
C PHE A 100 6.72 16.38 -3.19
N MET A 101 6.66 15.60 -2.10
CA MET A 101 5.71 15.81 -1.01
C MET A 101 6.40 15.68 0.35
N PRO A 102 6.14 16.62 1.28
CA PRO A 102 6.56 16.48 2.67
C PRO A 102 5.97 15.22 3.31
N GLY A 103 6.76 14.51 4.13
CA GLY A 103 6.32 13.26 4.76
C GLY A 103 5.05 13.39 5.61
N TRP A 104 4.84 14.54 6.28
CA TRP A 104 3.61 14.79 7.05
C TRP A 104 2.36 14.86 6.17
N PHE A 105 2.49 15.36 4.94
CA PHE A 105 1.38 15.45 4.00
C PHE A 105 1.00 14.06 3.48
N VAL A 106 1.99 13.22 3.17
CA VAL A 106 1.77 11.82 2.82
C VAL A 106 1.08 11.07 3.96
N ALA A 107 1.57 11.23 5.20
CA ALA A 107 0.95 10.62 6.38
C ALA A 107 -0.52 11.07 6.56
N PHE A 108 -0.82 12.35 6.32
CA PHE A 108 -2.18 12.87 6.35
C PHE A 108 -3.08 12.21 5.29
N LEU A 109 -2.61 12.07 4.03
CA LEU A 109 -3.35 11.37 2.98
C LEU A 109 -3.61 9.90 3.34
N PHE A 110 -2.62 9.23 3.93
CA PHE A 110 -2.79 7.86 4.45
C PHE A 110 -3.82 7.79 5.56
N PHE A 111 -3.83 8.74 6.50
CA PHE A 111 -4.84 8.80 7.55
C PHE A 111 -6.27 8.99 6.97
N LEU A 112 -6.42 9.90 6.00
CA LEU A 112 -7.69 10.10 5.30
C LEU A 112 -8.16 8.81 4.61
N TYR A 113 -7.26 8.09 3.95
CA TYR A 113 -7.58 6.85 3.23
C TYR A 113 -7.81 5.64 4.15
N LEU A 114 -6.96 5.43 5.16
CA LEU A 114 -6.97 4.25 6.03
C LEU A 114 -8.05 4.31 7.10
N VAL A 115 -8.38 5.52 7.58
CA VAL A 115 -9.28 5.70 8.73
C VAL A 115 -10.55 6.43 8.32
N VAL A 116 -10.42 7.66 7.81
CA VAL A 116 -11.59 8.52 7.56
C VAL A 116 -12.50 7.94 6.48
N LEU A 117 -11.93 7.49 5.37
CA LEU A 117 -12.70 6.99 4.23
C LEU A 117 -13.52 5.72 4.58
N PRO A 118 -12.98 4.67 5.23
CA PRO A 118 -13.78 3.54 5.71
C PRO A 118 -14.89 3.94 6.68
N LEU A 119 -14.63 4.84 7.62
CA LEU A 119 -15.65 5.31 8.56
C LEU A 119 -16.79 6.04 7.83
N CYS A 120 -16.44 6.92 6.90
CA CYS A 120 -17.40 7.62 6.06
C CYS A 120 -18.18 6.65 5.14
N TYR A 121 -17.52 5.61 4.63
CA TYR A 121 -18.14 4.56 3.83
C TYR A 121 -19.21 3.78 4.60
N LEU A 122 -18.94 3.46 5.87
CA LEU A 122 -19.89 2.75 6.72
C LEU A 122 -21.06 3.63 7.16
N LYS A 123 -20.83 4.94 7.36
CA LYS A 123 -21.84 5.87 7.90
C LYS A 123 -22.73 6.52 6.83
N PHE A 124 -22.21 6.83 5.65
CA PHE A 124 -22.90 7.67 4.67
C PHE A 124 -23.21 6.92 3.36
N PRO A 125 -24.49 6.64 3.04
CA PRO A 125 -24.87 5.92 1.81
C PRO A 125 -24.40 6.60 0.52
N LYS A 126 -24.33 7.93 0.50
CA LYS A 126 -23.80 8.71 -0.63
C LYS A 126 -22.31 8.43 -0.88
N VAL A 127 -21.51 8.35 0.18
CA VAL A 127 -20.07 8.04 0.09
C VAL A 127 -19.89 6.61 -0.36
N LYS A 128 -20.64 5.67 0.22
CA LYS A 128 -20.66 4.26 -0.20
C LYS A 128 -20.88 4.11 -1.70
N LYS A 129 -21.95 4.73 -2.24
CA LYS A 129 -22.27 4.69 -3.67
C LYS A 129 -21.14 5.28 -4.53
N ARG A 130 -20.50 6.36 -4.10
CA ARG A 130 -19.36 6.97 -4.84
C ARG A 130 -18.15 6.06 -4.84
N VAL A 131 -17.72 5.58 -3.67
CA VAL A 131 -16.60 4.65 -3.51
C VAL A 131 -16.80 3.39 -4.35
N ASP A 132 -18.01 2.81 -4.30
CA ASP A 132 -18.32 1.60 -5.06
C ASP A 132 -18.34 1.87 -6.57
N ASN A 133 -18.86 3.01 -7.02
CA ASN A 133 -18.88 3.38 -8.45
C ASN A 133 -17.49 3.63 -9.05
N TRP A 134 -16.56 4.11 -8.23
CA TRP A 134 -15.16 4.33 -8.62
C TRP A 134 -14.28 3.11 -8.36
N GLY A 135 -14.83 2.00 -7.85
CA GLY A 135 -14.06 0.79 -7.58
C GLY A 135 -12.91 1.02 -6.59
N ILE A 136 -13.06 1.95 -5.65
CA ILE A 136 -12.00 2.24 -4.67
C ILE A 136 -11.98 1.12 -3.63
N PRO A 137 -10.87 0.36 -3.51
CA PRO A 137 -10.74 -0.67 -2.51
C PRO A 137 -10.52 -0.03 -1.15
N LEU A 138 -11.24 -0.52 -0.14
CA LEU A 138 -11.17 0.03 1.20
C LEU A 138 -10.39 -0.86 2.17
N PRO A 139 -9.60 -0.27 3.07
CA PRO A 139 -8.93 -1.01 4.13
C PRO A 139 -9.92 -1.59 5.14
N ARG A 140 -9.49 -2.68 5.78
CA ARG A 140 -10.19 -3.33 6.88
C ARG A 140 -9.48 -2.96 8.18
N PHE A 141 -10.12 -3.23 9.31
CA PHE A 141 -9.55 -2.90 10.61
C PHE A 141 -8.13 -3.44 10.81
N TYR A 142 -7.85 -4.68 10.39
CA TYR A 142 -6.50 -5.24 10.52
C TYR A 142 -5.45 -4.59 9.60
N HIS A 143 -5.86 -3.98 8.47
CA HIS A 143 -4.97 -3.14 7.66
C HIS A 143 -4.54 -1.89 8.43
N VAL A 144 -5.46 -1.30 9.21
CA VAL A 144 -5.17 -0.15 10.08
C VAL A 144 -4.25 -0.57 11.22
N VAL A 145 -4.54 -1.68 11.90
CA VAL A 145 -3.66 -2.23 12.96
C VAL A 145 -2.26 -2.52 12.42
N PHE A 146 -2.16 -3.12 11.24
CA PHE A 146 -0.89 -3.35 10.57
C PHE A 146 -0.12 -2.05 10.33
N TYR A 147 -0.78 -1.01 9.82
CA TYR A 147 -0.17 0.30 9.62
C TYR A 147 0.29 0.96 10.92
N LEU A 148 -0.45 0.78 12.03
CA LEU A 148 0.00 1.26 13.34
C LEU A 148 1.27 0.55 13.81
N ILE A 149 1.37 -0.77 13.60
CA ILE A 149 2.59 -1.51 13.90
C ILE A 149 3.75 -1.00 13.04
N LEU A 150 3.53 -0.73 11.74
CA LEU A 150 4.54 -0.11 10.88
C LEU A 150 5.06 1.19 11.45
N ILE A 151 4.17 2.09 11.87
CA ILE A 151 4.55 3.36 12.47
C ILE A 151 5.39 3.16 13.74
N ILE A 152 4.97 2.25 14.63
CA ILE A 152 5.71 1.94 15.85
C ILE A 152 7.12 1.43 15.50
N THR A 153 7.22 0.49 14.56
CA THR A 153 8.52 -0.05 14.14
C THR A 153 9.40 1.01 13.48
N HIS A 154 8.82 1.89 12.65
CA HIS A 154 9.52 3.01 12.02
C HIS A 154 10.14 3.95 13.07
N TYR A 155 9.39 4.31 14.12
CA TYR A 155 9.90 5.15 15.20
C TYR A 155 10.90 4.43 16.11
N SER A 156 10.86 3.09 16.16
CA SER A 156 11.83 2.30 16.94
C SER A 156 13.20 2.16 16.28
N THR A 157 13.31 2.33 14.96
CA THR A 157 14.54 2.05 14.19
C THR A 157 15.66 3.04 14.51
N ASN A 158 16.88 2.62 14.83
CA ASN A 158 17.94 3.57 15.22
C ASN A 158 18.55 4.39 14.07
N ALA A 159 18.58 3.84 12.85
CA ALA A 159 19.15 4.49 11.67
C ALA A 159 18.20 5.55 11.07
N LEU A 160 18.27 6.78 11.59
CA LEU A 160 17.37 7.91 11.29
C LEU A 160 17.16 8.18 9.79
N ASP A 161 18.25 8.24 9.03
CA ASP A 161 18.22 8.66 7.62
C ASP A 161 17.49 7.65 6.73
N GLN A 162 17.54 6.36 7.07
CA GLN A 162 16.91 5.26 6.32
C GLN A 162 15.64 4.71 6.99
N ARG A 163 15.11 5.36 8.03
CA ARG A 163 13.81 4.98 8.63
C ARG A 163 12.65 5.00 7.63
N PRO A 164 12.55 5.98 6.69
CA PRO A 164 11.42 6.04 5.77
C PRO A 164 11.29 4.79 4.90
N GLU A 165 12.39 4.12 4.57
CA GLU A 165 12.43 2.93 3.71
C GLU A 165 11.57 1.78 4.23
N GLN A 166 11.62 1.51 5.55
CA GLN A 166 10.77 0.48 6.16
C GLN A 166 9.29 0.83 6.08
N LEU A 167 8.95 2.12 6.26
CA LEU A 167 7.58 2.59 6.20
C LEU A 167 7.05 2.50 4.76
N GLN A 168 7.87 2.87 3.77
CA GLN A 168 7.54 2.75 2.34
C GLN A 168 7.34 1.28 1.93
N PHE A 169 8.25 0.40 2.32
CA PHE A 169 8.12 -1.05 2.12
C PHE A 169 6.80 -1.56 2.70
N GLY A 170 6.56 -1.31 3.99
CA GLY A 170 5.34 -1.76 4.64
C GLY A 170 4.07 -1.18 4.00
N ALA A 171 4.08 0.09 3.63
CA ALA A 171 2.95 0.78 3.02
C ALA A 171 2.63 0.24 1.61
N SER A 172 3.64 -0.01 0.78
CA SER A 172 3.45 -0.56 -0.58
C SER A 172 2.78 -1.95 -0.54
N TRP A 173 3.25 -2.81 0.36
CA TRP A 173 2.65 -4.14 0.56
C TRP A 173 1.28 -4.07 1.23
N LEU A 174 1.06 -3.12 2.14
CA LEU A 174 -0.26 -2.86 2.69
C LEU A 174 -1.27 -2.49 1.61
N PHE A 175 -0.89 -1.59 0.68
CA PHE A 175 -1.75 -1.25 -0.45
C PHE A 175 -2.06 -2.47 -1.31
N PHE A 176 -1.06 -3.30 -1.64
CA PHE A 176 -1.29 -4.55 -2.34
C PHE A 176 -2.28 -5.47 -1.60
N MET A 177 -2.18 -5.60 -0.28
CA MET A 177 -3.12 -6.39 0.52
C MET A 177 -4.54 -5.80 0.54
N ILE A 178 -4.67 -4.47 0.65
CA ILE A 178 -5.95 -3.78 0.55
C ILE A 178 -6.57 -3.99 -0.83
N MET A 179 -5.74 -3.93 -1.89
CA MET A 179 -6.18 -4.31 -3.22
C MET A 179 -6.71 -5.73 -3.16
N MET A 180 -5.95 -6.72 -2.72
CA MET A 180 -6.34 -8.13 -2.80
C MET A 180 -7.58 -8.50 -1.96
N GLU A 181 -7.73 -7.96 -0.76
CA GLU A 181 -8.83 -8.32 0.15
C GLU A 181 -9.45 -7.09 0.84
N PRO A 182 -10.17 -6.23 0.08
CA PRO A 182 -10.72 -5.00 0.60
C PRO A 182 -11.95 -5.25 1.47
N LEU A 183 -12.35 -4.24 2.25
CA LEU A 183 -13.59 -4.24 3.03
C LEU A 183 -14.82 -4.42 2.11
N ASN A 184 -14.87 -3.66 1.01
CA ASN A 184 -15.93 -3.72 0.01
C ASN A 184 -15.71 -4.83 -1.04
N ARG A 185 -15.12 -5.97 -0.67
CA ARG A 185 -14.83 -7.10 -1.60
C ARG A 185 -15.99 -7.52 -2.51
N VAL A 186 -17.23 -7.31 -2.05
CA VAL A 186 -18.46 -7.66 -2.76
C VAL A 186 -18.51 -6.98 -4.13
N ILE A 187 -18.04 -5.74 -4.26
CA ILE A 187 -18.05 -5.04 -5.57
C ILE A 187 -17.00 -5.59 -6.54
N PHE A 188 -16.01 -6.34 -6.05
CA PHE A 188 -14.97 -6.97 -6.86
C PHE A 188 -15.25 -8.44 -7.17
N SER A 189 -16.38 -8.98 -6.72
CA SER A 189 -16.80 -10.35 -7.05
C SER A 189 -17.71 -10.38 -8.28
N ARG A 190 -17.54 -11.43 -9.11
CA ARG A 190 -18.43 -11.74 -10.24
C ARG A 190 -19.79 -12.23 -9.78
N THR A 191 -19.82 -13.02 -8.71
CA THR A 191 -21.01 -13.74 -8.21
C THR A 191 -22.13 -12.84 -7.70
N THR A 192 -21.83 -11.56 -7.46
CA THR A 192 -22.77 -10.56 -6.92
C THR A 192 -23.39 -9.69 -8.01
N ILE A 193 -23.11 -9.98 -9.29
CA ILE A 193 -23.60 -9.20 -10.43
C ILE A 193 -24.80 -9.90 -11.10
N GLU A 194 -25.01 -11.19 -10.83
CA GLU A 194 -26.11 -12.01 -11.35
C GLU A 194 -27.35 -12.07 -10.42
N ARG A 195 -27.60 -11.02 -9.62
CA ARG A 195 -28.83 -10.90 -8.80
C ARG A 195 -29.50 -9.55 -9.00
#